data_AF-A0A1S0TF55-F1
#
_entry.id   AF-A0A1S0TF55-F1
#
_cell.length_a   1.000
_cell.length_b   1.000
_cell.length_c   1.000
_cell.angle_alpha   90.00
_cell.angle_beta   90.00
_cell.angle_gamma   90.00
#
_symmetry.space_group_name_H-M   'P 1'
#
loop_
_entity.id
_entity.type
_entity.pdbx_description
1 polymer ?
#
loop_
_entity_poly.entity_id
_entity_poly.type
_entity_poly.pdbx_seq_one_letter_code
_entity_poly.pdbx_strand_id
1 'polypeptide(L)'
;MKTEMNLLTACQSSNIQLSSPIVPSNLTMKQTYKSMLNDLTNDSTIQKEITLGERIGFYKICEQIGSGSFSKVNLGRHCLINGLFLDIPNI
;
A
#
# COMPACT_ATOMS: atom_id res chain seq x y z
N MET A 1 36.55 21.60 -16.38
CA MET A 1 37.10 20.80 -15.26
C MET A 1 35.96 20.58 -14.27
N LYS A 2 35.76 19.32 -13.85
CA LYS A 2 34.82 18.81 -12.82
C LYS A 2 33.40 18.55 -13.35
N THR A 3 33.09 17.37 -13.88
CA THR A 3 32.86 16.03 -13.27
C THR A 3 31.39 15.81 -12.97
N GLU A 4 30.87 14.74 -13.54
CA GLU A 4 29.52 14.17 -13.47
C GLU A 4 29.02 13.95 -12.04
N MET A 5 27.71 14.06 -11.84
CA MET A 5 26.98 13.28 -10.83
C MET A 5 25.68 12.77 -11.45
N ASN A 6 25.78 11.54 -11.96
CA ASN A 6 24.66 10.65 -12.24
C ASN A 6 23.71 10.59 -11.04
N LEU A 7 22.44 10.97 -11.21
CA LEU A 7 21.34 10.63 -10.30
C LEU A 7 20.69 9.30 -10.74
N LEU A 8 21.53 8.32 -11.03
CA LEU A 8 21.20 6.90 -11.02
C LEU A 8 21.83 6.37 -9.74
N THR A 9 21.03 5.79 -8.84
CA THR A 9 21.32 5.34 -7.46
C THR A 9 20.78 6.35 -6.42
N ALA A 10 19.74 6.11 -5.63
CA ALA A 10 19.30 4.87 -5.03
C ALA A 10 17.76 4.82 -4.90
N CYS A 11 17.12 4.02 -5.75
CA CYS A 11 15.94 3.26 -5.36
C CYS A 11 16.32 1.78 -5.42
N GLN A 12 17.29 1.38 -4.59
CA GLN A 12 17.43 -0.02 -4.19
C GLN A 12 16.36 -0.32 -3.14
N SER A 13 15.10 -0.20 -3.54
CA SER A 13 13.96 -0.44 -2.68
C SER A 13 13.36 -1.76 -3.12
N SER A 14 13.92 -2.84 -2.57
CA SER A 14 13.32 -4.16 -2.39
C SER A 14 12.35 -4.63 -3.48
N ASN A 15 12.76 -5.68 -4.20
CA ASN A 15 11.87 -6.62 -4.87
C ASN A 15 10.90 -7.29 -3.86
N ILE A 16 10.02 -6.52 -3.21
CA ILE A 16 8.78 -7.08 -2.70
C ILE A 16 7.89 -7.12 -3.93
N GLN A 17 7.82 -8.30 -4.56
CA GLN A 17 6.73 -8.59 -5.48
C GLN A 17 5.46 -8.07 -4.81
N LEU A 18 4.77 -7.16 -5.48
CA LEU A 18 3.43 -6.73 -5.09
C LEU A 18 2.52 -7.94 -5.31
N SER A 19 2.59 -8.92 -4.41
CA SER A 19 1.58 -9.95 -4.31
C SER A 19 0.34 -9.22 -3.81
N SER A 20 -0.51 -8.84 -4.77
CA SER A 20 -1.93 -8.74 -4.49
C SER A 20 -2.32 -9.93 -3.62
N PRO A 21 -3.19 -9.75 -2.59
CA PRO A 21 -3.74 -10.90 -1.91
C PRO A 21 -4.23 -11.85 -3.00
N ILE A 22 -3.71 -13.07 -3.02
CA ILE A 22 -4.18 -14.12 -3.92
C ILE A 22 -5.60 -14.38 -3.42
N VAL A 23 -6.56 -13.61 -3.91
CA VAL A 23 -7.98 -13.86 -3.66
C VAL A 23 -8.37 -14.87 -4.73
N PRO A 24 -8.64 -16.13 -4.36
CA PRO A 24 -9.19 -17.09 -5.29
C PRO A 24 -10.47 -16.45 -5.88
N SER A 25 -10.56 -16.40 -7.21
CA SER A 25 -11.63 -15.74 -7.96
C SER A 25 -13.04 -16.32 -7.72
N ASN A 26 -13.15 -17.30 -6.83
CA ASN A 26 -14.32 -18.07 -6.47
C ASN A 26 -14.86 -17.81 -5.04
N LEU A 27 -14.36 -16.82 -4.30
CA LEU A 27 -14.94 -16.45 -2.99
C LEU A 27 -15.99 -15.35 -3.09
N THR A 28 -17.07 -15.52 -2.31
CA THR A 28 -18.07 -14.45 -2.13
C THR A 28 -17.46 -13.29 -1.35
N MET A 29 -17.88 -12.05 -1.61
CA MET A 29 -17.41 -10.84 -0.88
C MET A 29 -17.44 -11.01 0.65
N LYS A 30 -18.45 -11.71 1.18
CA LYS A 30 -18.57 -12.04 2.60
C LYS A 30 -17.39 -12.88 3.12
N GLN A 31 -16.92 -13.83 2.33
CA GLN A 31 -15.78 -14.67 2.70
C GLN A 31 -14.46 -13.90 2.60
N THR A 32 -14.30 -13.05 1.57
CA THR A 32 -13.13 -12.15 1.43
C THR A 32 -13.02 -11.19 2.61
N TYR A 33 -14.13 -10.57 3.01
CA TYR A 33 -14.18 -9.72 4.19
C TYR A 33 -13.76 -10.46 5.46
N LYS A 34 -14.32 -11.67 5.68
CA LYS A 34 -13.98 -12.49 6.85
C LYS A 34 -12.51 -12.89 6.89
N SER A 35 -11.95 -13.27 5.74
CA SER A 35 -10.52 -13.60 5.64
C SER A 35 -9.66 -12.40 6.00
N MET A 36 -9.92 -11.24 5.41
CA MET A 36 -9.13 -10.04 5.68
C MET A 36 -9.25 -9.60 7.15
N LEU A 37 -10.44 -9.70 7.74
CA LEU A 37 -10.62 -9.42 9.17
C LEU A 37 -9.80 -10.37 10.06
N ASN A 38 -9.74 -11.64 9.69
CA ASN A 38 -8.89 -12.62 10.36
C ASN A 38 -7.40 -12.25 10.21
N ASP A 39 -6.97 -11.84 9.01
CA ASP A 39 -5.58 -11.44 8.75
C ASP A 39 -5.22 -10.18 9.54
N LEU A 40 -6.13 -9.20 9.64
CA LEU A 40 -5.95 -8.00 10.47
C LEU A 40 -5.69 -8.32 11.94
N THR A 41 -6.25 -9.44 12.42
CA THR A 41 -6.15 -9.85 13.82
C THR A 41 -4.96 -10.77 14.06
N ASN A 42 -4.58 -11.62 13.10
CA ASN A 42 -3.66 -12.73 13.32
C ASN A 42 -2.38 -12.67 12.48
N ASP A 43 -2.35 -11.92 11.38
CA ASP A 43 -1.16 -11.81 10.54
C ASP A 43 -0.17 -10.81 11.14
N SER A 44 0.99 -11.33 11.58
CA SER A 44 2.07 -10.53 12.17
C SER A 44 2.61 -9.43 11.24
N THR A 45 2.56 -9.63 9.92
CA THR A 45 2.98 -8.64 8.92
C THR A 45 2.00 -7.48 8.92
N ILE A 46 0.70 -7.76 8.91
CA ILE A 46 -0.34 -6.74 8.93
C ILE A 46 -0.34 -5.98 10.26
N GLN A 47 -0.15 -6.66 11.38
CA GLN A 47 0.02 -6.01 12.68
C GLN A 47 1.23 -5.08 12.73
N LYS A 48 2.35 -5.48 12.10
CA LYS A 48 3.52 -4.63 11.97
C LYS A 48 3.23 -3.40 11.12
N GLU A 49 2.56 -3.54 9.97
CA GLU A 49 2.14 -2.41 9.12
C GLU A 49 1.26 -1.42 9.91
N ILE A 50 0.32 -1.91 10.73
CA ILE A 50 -0.51 -1.07 11.60
C ILE A 50 0.35 -0.33 12.63
N THR A 51 1.26 -1.04 13.29
CA THR A 51 2.11 -0.48 14.34
C THR A 51 3.04 0.62 13.79
N LEU A 52 3.52 0.46 12.57
CA LEU A 52 4.34 1.45 11.87
C LEU A 52 3.52 2.62 11.29
N GLY A 53 2.19 2.54 11.31
CA GLY A 53 1.32 3.52 10.70
C GLY A 53 1.31 3.47 9.16
N GLU A 54 1.70 2.34 8.57
CA GLU A 54 1.64 2.07 7.12
C GLU A 54 0.26 1.53 6.69
N ARG A 55 -0.59 1.18 7.66
CA ARG A 55 -1.94 0.66 7.43
C ARG A 55 -2.93 1.19 8.46
N ILE A 56 -4.15 1.45 8.00
CA ILE A 56 -5.30 1.79 8.84
C ILE A 56 -6.47 0.90 8.43
N GLY A 57 -6.74 -0.14 9.22
CA GLY A 57 -7.79 -1.13 8.92
C GLY A 57 -7.61 -1.77 7.54
N PHE A 58 -8.62 -1.63 6.68
CA PHE A 58 -8.61 -2.16 5.31
C PHE A 58 -7.83 -1.28 4.31
N TYR A 59 -7.28 -0.15 4.74
CA TYR A 59 -6.49 0.75 3.88
C TYR A 59 -5.00 0.59 4.11
N LYS A 60 -4.27 0.31 3.03
CA LYS A 60 -2.80 0.44 3.02
C LYS A 60 -2.43 1.86 2.61
N ILE A 61 -1.62 2.52 3.41
CA ILE A 61 -1.11 3.85 3.12
C ILE A 61 -0.03 3.73 2.05
N CYS A 62 -0.14 4.58 1.03
CA CYS A 62 0.78 4.65 -0.09
C CYS A 62 1.60 5.95 0.03
N GLU A 63 1.63 6.76 -1.02
CA GLU A 63 2.36 8.01 -1.07
C GLU A 63 1.62 9.17 -0.37
N GLN A 64 2.41 10.15 0.06
CA GLN A 64 1.90 11.42 0.54
C GLN A 64 1.54 12.31 -0.65
N ILE A 65 0.28 12.72 -0.74
CA ILE A 65 -0.22 13.61 -1.80
C ILE A 65 -0.35 15.07 -1.34
N GLY A 66 -0.20 15.32 -0.03
CA GLY A 66 -0.26 16.67 0.50
C GLY A 66 0.23 16.78 1.95
N SER A 67 0.62 18.00 2.33
CA SER A 67 0.95 18.34 3.71
C SER A 67 0.45 19.74 4.04
N GLY A 68 -0.03 19.92 5.27
CA GLY A 68 -0.37 21.20 5.86
C GLY A 68 0.33 21.36 7.21
N SER A 69 0.16 22.52 7.86
CA SER A 69 0.85 22.82 9.12
C SER A 69 0.59 21.82 10.25
N PHE A 70 -0.55 21.11 10.21
CA PHE A 70 -0.95 20.15 11.23
C PHE A 70 -1.51 18.85 10.65
N SER A 71 -1.30 18.58 9.36
CA SER A 71 -1.86 17.39 8.72
C SER A 71 -1.00 16.89 7.57
N LYS A 72 -1.14 15.59 7.29
CA LYS A 72 -0.60 14.94 6.11
C LYS A 72 -1.75 14.23 5.40
N VAL A 73 -1.83 14.39 4.10
CA VAL A 73 -2.81 13.71 3.26
C VAL A 73 -2.07 12.64 2.48
N ASN A 74 -2.42 11.38 2.74
CA ASN A 74 -1.83 10.24 2.05
C ASN A 74 -2.88 9.56 1.20
N LEU A 75 -2.43 8.96 0.11
CA LEU A 75 -3.23 8.05 -0.69
C LEU A 75 -3.38 6.72 0.07
N GLY A 76 -4.61 6.21 0.12
CA GLY A 76 -4.92 4.92 0.75
C GLY A 76 -5.54 3.95 -0.25
N ARG A 77 -4.99 2.74 -0.39
CA ARG A 77 -5.59 1.67 -1.19
C ARG A 77 -6.45 0.77 -0.31
N HIS A 78 -7.72 0.62 -0.69
CA HIS A 78 -8.61 -0.32 -0.01
C HIS A 78 -8.36 -1.77 -0.46
N CYS A 79 -8.08 -2.67 0.48
CA CYS A 79 -7.67 -4.03 0.18
C CYS A 79 -8.80 -4.96 -0.31
N LEU A 80 -10.08 -4.59 -0.11
CA LEU A 80 -11.22 -5.45 -0.50
C LEU A 80 -11.82 -5.10 -1.86
N ILE A 81 -11.32 -4.06 -2.53
CA ILE A 81 -11.82 -3.65 -3.85
C ILE A 81 -10.72 -3.96 -4.86
N ASN A 82 -10.99 -4.90 -5.76
CA ASN A 82 -10.13 -5.14 -6.89
C ASN A 82 -10.35 -4.01 -7.92
N GLY A 83 -9.36 -3.12 -8.03
CA GLY A 83 -9.18 -2.27 -9.20
C GLY A 83 -10.16 -1.10 -9.33
N LEU A 84 -9.81 0.04 -8.71
CA LEU A 84 -10.21 1.33 -9.24
C LEU A 84 -9.17 2.42 -8.89
N PHE A 85 -7.90 2.13 -9.16
CA PHE A 85 -6.88 3.17 -9.24
C PHE A 85 -6.12 2.95 -10.54
N LEU A 86 -6.83 3.20 -11.65
CA LEU A 86 -6.23 3.37 -12.95
C LEU A 86 -5.36 4.62 -12.88
N ASP A 87 -4.09 4.46 -13.27
CA ASP A 87 -3.32 5.41 -14.06
C ASP A 87 -3.94 6.80 -14.13
N ILE A 88 -3.76 7.62 -13.08
CA ILE A 88 -3.89 9.06 -13.27
C ILE A 88 -2.56 9.49 -13.89
N PRO A 89 -2.49 9.72 -15.22
CA PRO A 89 -1.28 10.26 -15.80
C PRO A 89 -1.00 11.58 -15.08
N ASN A 90 0.25 11.78 -14.68
CA ASN A 90 0.75 13.06 -14.18
C ASN A 90 0.17 14.20 -15.04
N ILE A 91 -0.71 15.01 -14.44
CA ILE A 91 -1.12 16.32 -14.98
C ILE A 91 -0.15 17.34 -14.42
#